data_AF-A0A3D1QZ18-F1
#
_entry.id   AF-A0A3D1QZ18-F1
#
_cell.length_a   1.000
_cell.length_b   1.000
_cell.length_c   1.000
_cell.angle_alpha   90.00
_cell.angle_beta   90.00
_cell.angle_gamma   90.00
#
_symmetry.space_group_name_H-M   'P 1'
#
loop_
_entity.id
_entity.type
_entity.pdbx_description
1 polymer ?
#
loop_
_entity_poly.entity_id
_entity_poly.type
_entity_poly.pdbx_seq_one_letter_code
_entity_poly.pdbx_strand_id
1 'polypeptide(L)'
;MDKITAPYNFVPLSEKVFFPHWSAQASQDFPFEQGLCGTLDLEIEALTPIFVRGGEDRGEGLGFFKTPDGRFAIPGSSVRGALRNVVEIASFAKFRPVGDATYGVRDLHNSQLYGSKMSIISNERGPGAKGAGALVPLVCAGWMMPGPSDEVPAVIQPCSFAKIEYGYLMQLDSRFNPGRKQSGPDKYKAWNQSLDVRVQVSPPRGRDARPEGFGDYAIVLGLDGRTEGKLVFTGQPSEWSPNRPQARKGGGKPKHHDFVFYDALDKRVEVTKEVFDAFRFIHSDRGQQDRRREKPNAEWGHWSKRFDTERETQVPVFFLVENGRIKSVGLAMMFRLAYQNSVGTLASRNQPGRDEGKYDLPETLFGTVPSDDLRRRLDKKNEEAPEALRGRVSFGLALCEGGKPAGQVRAVLGAPKPTFYPNYVEQNPDPTQPGASPPRDHENKPVYQTFMDDEARLRGWKRYRPQDANLKPDLPQKAKEPVISRFQPLAAGAKFR
;
A
#
# COMPACT_ATOMS: atom_id res chain seq x y z
N MET A 1 10.77 13.30 -12.52
CA MET A 1 9.50 13.63 -13.21
C MET A 1 9.27 15.10 -13.01
N ASP A 2 9.21 15.90 -14.08
CA ASP A 2 9.07 17.35 -13.96
C ASP A 2 7.61 17.81 -13.84
N LYS A 3 6.64 16.90 -14.08
CA LYS A 3 5.21 17.16 -13.84
C LYS A 3 4.48 15.86 -13.49
N ILE A 4 3.76 15.85 -12.37
CA ILE A 4 2.85 14.76 -12.02
C ILE A 4 1.45 15.18 -12.43
N THR A 5 0.83 14.44 -13.35
CA THR A 5 -0.54 14.69 -13.80
C THR A 5 -1.48 13.63 -13.25
N ALA A 6 -2.51 14.04 -12.53
CA ALA A 6 -3.62 13.19 -12.10
C ALA A 6 -4.94 13.84 -12.52
N PRO A 7 -6.01 13.05 -12.79
CA PRO A 7 -7.33 13.59 -13.13
C PRO A 7 -8.05 14.22 -11.92
N TYR A 8 -7.39 14.24 -10.76
CA TYR A 8 -7.86 14.82 -9.52
C TYR A 8 -6.74 15.66 -8.90
N ASN A 9 -7.13 16.58 -8.04
CA ASN A 9 -6.21 17.27 -7.14
C ASN A 9 -6.66 17.07 -5.69
N PHE A 10 -6.05 17.79 -4.76
CA PHE A 10 -6.40 17.75 -3.34
C PHE A 10 -6.73 19.15 -2.85
N VAL A 11 -7.74 19.25 -2.00
CA VAL A 11 -7.94 20.41 -1.15
C VAL A 11 -7.12 20.19 0.12
N PRO A 12 -6.19 21.09 0.49
CA PRO A 12 -5.34 20.90 1.65
C PRO A 12 -6.11 20.61 2.93
N LEU A 13 -5.49 19.83 3.82
CA LEU A 13 -6.07 19.54 5.11
C LEU A 13 -5.98 20.78 6.03
N SER A 14 -7.10 21.19 6.60
CA SER A 14 -7.11 22.21 7.65
C SER A 14 -6.57 21.66 8.96
N GLU A 15 -5.68 22.40 9.62
CA GLU A 15 -5.13 22.06 10.94
C GLU A 15 -6.20 22.09 12.03
N LYS A 16 -7.20 22.98 11.88
CA LYS A 16 -8.32 23.11 12.80
C LYS A 16 -9.52 22.34 12.28
N VAL A 17 -10.23 21.69 13.20
CA VAL A 17 -11.56 21.15 12.95
C VAL A 17 -12.59 22.17 13.40
N PHE A 18 -13.61 22.41 12.58
CA PHE A 18 -14.74 23.21 13.00
C PHE A 18 -15.75 22.34 13.76
N PHE A 19 -16.04 22.75 14.99
CA PHE A 19 -17.09 22.19 15.81
C PHE A 19 -18.18 23.25 16.00
N PRO A 20 -19.41 23.02 15.50
CA PRO A 20 -20.52 23.91 15.82
C PRO A 20 -20.71 24.01 17.34
N HIS A 21 -20.98 25.21 17.87
CA HIS A 21 -21.18 25.42 19.32
C HIS A 21 -22.32 24.55 19.90
N TRP A 22 -23.27 24.16 19.06
CA TRP A 22 -24.41 23.31 19.39
C TRP A 22 -24.15 21.81 19.17
N SER A 23 -22.93 21.39 18.77
CA SER A 23 -22.66 20.01 18.36
C SER A 23 -23.05 18.97 19.41
N ALA A 24 -22.83 19.25 20.70
CA ALA A 24 -23.19 18.37 21.81
C ALA A 24 -24.72 18.25 22.03
N GLN A 25 -25.50 19.21 21.53
CA GLN A 25 -26.96 19.20 21.60
C GLN A 25 -27.59 18.49 20.40
N ALA A 26 -26.80 17.99 19.45
CA ALA A 26 -27.30 17.29 18.28
C ALA A 26 -27.89 15.93 18.68
N SER A 27 -29.17 15.91 19.08
CA SER A 27 -29.95 14.70 19.33
C SER A 27 -31.17 14.62 18.41
N GLN A 28 -31.55 13.40 18.03
CA GLN A 28 -32.77 13.13 17.27
C GLN A 28 -33.95 12.75 18.18
N ASP A 29 -33.73 12.70 19.49
CA ASP A 29 -34.74 12.25 20.46
C ASP A 29 -35.76 13.36 20.76
N PHE A 30 -35.35 14.62 20.65
CA PHE A 30 -36.19 15.78 20.90
C PHE A 30 -36.19 16.70 19.68
N PRO A 31 -37.36 16.96 19.06
CA PRO A 31 -37.47 18.02 18.06
C PRO A 31 -37.24 19.38 18.72
N PHE A 32 -36.51 20.27 18.05
CA PHE A 32 -36.35 21.64 18.52
C PHE A 32 -37.65 22.42 18.28
N GLU A 33 -38.10 23.17 19.28
CA GLU A 33 -39.33 23.99 19.20
C GLU A 33 -39.31 24.97 18.01
N GLN A 34 -38.14 25.54 17.72
CA GLN A 34 -37.91 26.44 16.58
C GLN A 34 -37.31 25.72 15.35
N GLY A 35 -37.27 24.39 15.37
CA GLY A 35 -36.70 23.59 14.29
C GLY A 35 -37.59 23.59 13.05
N LEU A 36 -36.99 23.80 11.88
CA LEU A 36 -37.67 23.66 10.60
C LEU A 36 -37.48 22.25 10.05
N CYS A 37 -38.56 21.65 9.55
CA CYS A 37 -38.52 20.44 8.74
C CYS A 37 -39.17 20.70 7.38
N GLY A 38 -38.72 20.00 6.35
CA GLY A 38 -39.25 20.18 5.01
C GLY A 38 -38.56 19.30 3.99
N THR A 39 -39.04 19.38 2.76
CA THR A 39 -38.52 18.66 1.60
C THR A 39 -38.09 19.65 0.54
N LEU A 40 -36.99 19.35 -0.14
CA LEU A 40 -36.51 20.10 -1.30
C LEU A 40 -36.52 19.16 -2.50
N ASP A 41 -37.27 19.54 -3.52
CA ASP A 41 -37.24 18.83 -4.81
C ASP A 41 -36.10 19.39 -5.66
N LEU A 42 -35.30 18.49 -6.23
CA LEU A 42 -34.13 18.84 -7.02
C LEU A 42 -34.27 18.28 -8.44
N GLU A 43 -34.06 19.12 -9.44
CA GLU A 43 -33.79 18.65 -10.81
C GLU A 43 -32.28 18.66 -11.03
N ILE A 44 -31.72 17.52 -11.45
CA ILE A 44 -30.29 17.34 -11.73
C ILE A 44 -30.12 17.15 -13.23
N GLU A 45 -29.40 18.06 -13.89
CA GLU A 45 -29.03 17.94 -15.29
C GLU A 45 -27.56 17.53 -15.45
N ALA A 46 -27.31 16.51 -16.26
CA ALA A 46 -25.97 16.07 -16.61
C ALA A 46 -25.36 16.96 -17.71
N LEU A 47 -24.57 17.97 -17.33
CA LEU A 47 -23.91 18.88 -18.30
C LEU A 47 -22.89 18.17 -19.21
N THR A 48 -22.28 17.08 -18.72
CA THR A 48 -21.42 16.17 -19.49
C THR A 48 -21.96 14.75 -19.38
N PRO A 49 -21.49 13.80 -20.22
CA PRO A 49 -21.86 12.40 -20.05
C PRO A 49 -21.60 11.92 -18.63
N ILE A 50 -22.60 11.29 -18.01
CA ILE A 50 -22.58 10.92 -16.60
C ILE A 50 -22.57 9.40 -16.45
N PHE A 51 -21.83 8.90 -15.46
CA PHE A 51 -21.82 7.49 -15.12
C PHE A 51 -21.92 7.27 -13.61
N VAL A 52 -22.99 6.59 -13.19
CA VAL A 52 -23.17 6.08 -11.83
C VAL A 52 -23.29 4.57 -11.93
N ARG A 53 -22.33 3.86 -11.34
CA ARG A 53 -22.22 2.40 -11.50
C ARG A 53 -23.42 1.67 -10.89
N GLY A 54 -24.02 0.76 -11.65
CA GLY A 54 -24.99 -0.23 -11.18
C GLY A 54 -24.38 -1.47 -10.52
N GLY A 55 -25.22 -2.29 -9.89
CA GLY A 55 -24.80 -3.51 -9.18
C GLY A 55 -24.45 -4.71 -10.06
N GLU A 56 -24.93 -4.77 -11.30
CA GLU A 56 -24.72 -5.91 -12.20
C GLU A 56 -23.54 -5.70 -13.16
N ASP A 57 -22.67 -6.71 -13.23
CA ASP A 57 -21.62 -6.84 -14.25
C ASP A 57 -22.07 -7.94 -15.22
N ARG A 58 -22.61 -7.56 -16.39
CA ARG A 58 -23.22 -8.49 -17.35
C ARG A 58 -22.22 -9.11 -18.34
N GLY A 59 -20.92 -9.10 -18.02
CA GLY A 59 -19.85 -9.58 -18.90
C GLY A 59 -19.56 -8.67 -20.11
N GLU A 60 -20.46 -7.77 -20.48
CA GLU A 60 -20.31 -6.79 -21.57
C GLU A 60 -19.75 -5.43 -21.11
N GLY A 61 -19.54 -5.23 -19.80
CA GLY A 61 -19.07 -4.01 -19.18
C GLY A 61 -20.00 -3.48 -18.08
N LEU A 62 -19.57 -2.40 -17.42
CA LEU A 62 -20.29 -1.78 -16.32
C LEU A 62 -21.44 -0.91 -16.84
N GLY A 63 -22.66 -1.25 -16.44
CA GLY A 63 -23.87 -0.47 -16.75
C GLY A 63 -24.11 0.69 -15.78
N PHE A 64 -24.84 1.70 -16.27
CA PHE A 64 -25.40 2.75 -15.41
C PHE A 64 -26.42 2.15 -14.43
N PHE A 65 -26.56 2.71 -13.24
CA PHE A 65 -27.49 2.26 -12.22
C PHE A 65 -28.93 2.27 -12.74
N LYS A 66 -29.63 1.16 -12.55
CA LYS A 66 -31.04 1.01 -12.89
C LYS A 66 -31.83 0.55 -11.67
N THR A 67 -33.06 1.01 -11.59
CA THR A 67 -34.09 0.46 -10.71
C THR A 67 -34.52 -0.94 -11.16
N PRO A 68 -35.22 -1.71 -10.30
CA PRO A 68 -35.70 -3.06 -10.65
C PRO A 68 -36.60 -3.11 -11.89
N ASP A 69 -37.33 -2.03 -12.18
CA ASP A 69 -38.16 -1.86 -13.39
C ASP A 69 -37.37 -1.38 -14.62
N GLY A 70 -36.03 -1.27 -14.52
CA GLY A 70 -35.14 -0.99 -15.64
C GLY A 70 -34.90 0.48 -15.95
N ARG A 71 -35.50 1.42 -15.20
CA ARG A 71 -35.28 2.87 -15.38
C ARG A 71 -33.91 3.29 -14.86
N PHE A 72 -33.24 4.20 -15.55
CA PHE A 72 -31.99 4.78 -15.05
C PHE A 72 -32.25 5.68 -13.84
N ALA A 73 -31.35 5.68 -12.87
CA ALA A 73 -31.48 6.53 -11.69
C ALA A 73 -30.13 6.84 -11.04
N ILE A 74 -30.08 7.89 -10.22
CA ILE A 74 -28.97 8.15 -9.30
C ILE A 74 -29.43 7.77 -7.89
N PRO A 75 -28.80 6.78 -7.24
CA PRO A 75 -29.14 6.42 -5.86
C PRO A 75 -28.97 7.60 -4.92
N GLY A 76 -29.89 7.78 -3.97
CA GLY A 76 -29.79 8.84 -2.95
C GLY A 76 -28.50 8.77 -2.13
N SER A 77 -27.93 7.56 -1.95
CA SER A 77 -26.61 7.38 -1.34
C SER A 77 -25.46 8.01 -2.13
N SER A 78 -25.57 8.06 -3.47
CA SER A 78 -24.58 8.71 -4.35
C SER A 78 -24.67 10.23 -4.23
N VAL A 79 -25.89 10.78 -4.22
CA VAL A 79 -26.13 12.22 -4.00
C VAL A 79 -25.64 12.64 -2.61
N ARG A 80 -26.01 11.86 -1.57
CA ARG A 80 -25.54 12.07 -0.19
C ARG A 80 -24.02 12.07 -0.11
N GLY A 81 -23.34 11.10 -0.73
CA GLY A 81 -21.89 11.00 -0.72
C GLY A 81 -21.22 12.19 -1.43
N ALA A 82 -21.76 12.61 -2.57
CA ALA A 82 -21.27 13.76 -3.32
C ALA A 82 -21.38 15.06 -2.52
N LEU A 83 -22.54 15.31 -1.88
CA LEU A 83 -22.77 16.50 -1.07
C LEU A 83 -21.94 16.45 0.23
N ARG A 84 -21.95 15.32 0.94
CA ARG A 84 -21.17 15.13 2.17
C ARG A 84 -19.71 15.46 1.97
N ASN A 85 -19.10 14.98 0.88
CA ASN A 85 -17.69 15.28 0.57
C ASN A 85 -17.43 16.78 0.40
N VAL A 86 -18.35 17.54 -0.20
CA VAL A 86 -18.22 19.00 -0.34
C VAL A 86 -18.34 19.69 1.01
N VAL A 87 -19.33 19.29 1.82
CA VAL A 87 -19.55 19.86 3.16
C VAL A 87 -18.38 19.55 4.09
N GLU A 88 -17.81 18.35 4.05
CA GLU A 88 -16.61 17.96 4.82
C GLU A 88 -15.44 18.91 4.55
N ILE A 89 -15.21 19.25 3.29
CA ILE A 89 -14.15 20.17 2.88
C ILE A 89 -14.48 21.60 3.30
N ALA A 90 -15.67 22.09 2.93
CA ALA A 90 -16.08 23.49 3.10
C ALA A 90 -16.20 23.90 4.58
N SER A 91 -16.46 22.94 5.46
CA SER A 91 -16.62 23.16 6.89
C SER A 91 -15.41 22.77 7.72
N PHE A 92 -14.27 22.45 7.13
CA PHE A 92 -13.07 22.00 7.87
C PHE A 92 -13.37 20.83 8.82
N ALA A 93 -14.06 19.82 8.30
CA ALA A 93 -14.45 18.65 9.08
C ALA A 93 -13.26 17.79 9.50
N LYS A 94 -13.52 16.80 10.35
CA LYS A 94 -12.54 15.78 10.74
C LYS A 94 -12.11 14.99 9.51
N PHE A 95 -10.81 14.92 9.28
CA PHE A 95 -10.26 14.06 8.27
C PHE A 95 -10.34 12.60 8.69
N ARG A 96 -11.02 11.81 7.85
CA ARG A 96 -11.24 10.39 8.05
C ARG A 96 -10.60 9.63 6.91
N PRO A 97 -9.38 9.11 7.08
CA PRO A 97 -8.80 8.26 6.06
C PRO A 97 -9.67 7.01 5.90
N VAL A 98 -9.73 6.50 4.67
CA VAL A 98 -10.43 5.25 4.34
C VAL A 98 -9.61 4.07 4.86
N GLY A 99 -9.56 3.94 6.19
CA GLY A 99 -8.70 3.03 6.94
C GLY A 99 -7.40 3.67 7.43
N ASP A 100 -6.93 3.21 8.59
CA ASP A 100 -5.60 3.54 9.09
C ASP A 100 -4.60 2.46 8.64
N ALA A 101 -3.88 2.75 7.57
CA ALA A 101 -2.98 1.80 6.93
C ALA A 101 -1.53 2.29 6.97
N THR A 102 -0.62 1.37 7.32
CA THR A 102 0.83 1.56 7.19
C THR A 102 1.28 0.96 5.87
N TYR A 103 1.34 1.80 4.82
CA TYR A 103 1.75 1.36 3.49
C TYR A 103 3.22 0.94 3.43
N GLY A 104 3.55 0.12 2.43
CA GLY A 104 4.92 -0.33 2.18
C GLY A 104 5.60 0.44 1.04
N VAL A 105 6.90 0.70 1.19
CA VAL A 105 7.74 1.37 0.18
C VAL A 105 8.87 0.47 -0.33
N ARG A 106 9.10 0.55 -1.64
CA ARG A 106 10.29 0.01 -2.29
C ARG A 106 10.61 0.89 -3.49
N ASP A 107 11.40 1.92 -3.23
CA ASP A 107 11.83 2.86 -4.25
C ASP A 107 13.31 2.65 -4.55
N LEU A 108 13.59 1.93 -5.63
CA LEU A 108 14.98 1.63 -6.04
C LEU A 108 15.70 2.86 -6.62
N HIS A 109 14.98 3.96 -6.86
CA HIS A 109 15.54 5.21 -7.38
C HIS A 109 15.82 6.23 -6.27
N ASN A 110 15.27 6.03 -5.07
CA ASN A 110 15.56 6.84 -3.89
C ASN A 110 16.41 6.04 -2.90
N SER A 111 17.74 6.18 -3.03
CA SER A 111 18.70 5.42 -2.21
C SER A 111 18.57 5.76 -0.72
N GLN A 112 18.35 7.03 -0.37
CA GLN A 112 18.21 7.46 1.03
C GLN A 112 16.98 6.84 1.71
N LEU A 113 15.86 6.76 0.97
CA LEU A 113 14.61 6.19 1.47
C LEU A 113 14.66 4.66 1.61
N TYR A 114 15.37 3.97 0.72
CA TYR A 114 15.28 2.52 0.60
C TYR A 114 16.61 1.81 0.37
N GLY A 115 17.39 2.20 -0.65
CA GLY A 115 18.61 1.48 -1.05
C GLY A 115 19.65 1.34 0.07
N SER A 116 19.92 2.44 0.77
CA SER A 116 20.85 2.52 1.90
C SER A 116 20.40 1.72 3.12
N LYS A 117 19.08 1.46 3.24
CA LYS A 117 18.52 0.61 4.31
C LYS A 117 18.72 -0.87 4.05
N MET A 118 18.83 -1.26 2.77
CA MET A 118 18.97 -2.67 2.37
C MET A 118 20.41 -3.12 2.24
N SER A 119 21.30 -2.22 1.84
CA SER A 119 22.70 -2.56 1.55
C SER A 119 23.62 -1.34 1.58
N ILE A 120 24.90 -1.58 1.85
CA ILE A 120 25.97 -0.61 1.71
C ILE A 120 27.04 -1.10 0.74
N ILE A 121 27.89 -0.19 0.27
CA ILE A 121 29.12 -0.56 -0.44
C ILE A 121 30.22 -0.67 0.61
N SER A 122 30.73 -1.89 0.82
CA SER A 122 31.88 -2.12 1.70
C SER A 122 33.18 -1.82 0.96
N ASN A 123 34.13 -1.22 1.67
CA ASN A 123 35.51 -1.03 1.17
C ASN A 123 36.31 -2.34 1.14
N GLU A 124 35.80 -3.41 1.76
CA GLU A 124 36.39 -4.74 1.68
C GLU A 124 36.28 -5.29 0.25
N ARG A 125 37.42 -5.67 -0.32
CA ARG A 125 37.46 -6.30 -1.65
C ARG A 125 36.93 -7.72 -1.54
N GLY A 126 35.77 -7.97 -2.15
CA GLY A 126 35.28 -9.33 -2.31
C GLY A 126 36.21 -10.16 -3.21
N PRO A 127 36.33 -11.49 -2.99
CA PRO A 127 37.00 -12.40 -3.91
C PRO A 127 36.49 -12.21 -5.35
N GLY A 128 37.39 -11.86 -6.27
CA GLY A 128 37.10 -11.70 -7.71
C GLY A 128 36.70 -10.30 -8.20
N ALA A 129 36.74 -9.25 -7.38
CA ALA A 129 36.35 -7.90 -7.82
C ALA A 129 37.47 -7.15 -8.56
N LYS A 130 37.23 -6.73 -9.81
CA LYS A 130 37.98 -5.65 -10.50
C LYS A 130 37.13 -4.36 -10.44
N GLY A 131 37.54 -3.35 -9.67
CA GLY A 131 36.81 -2.08 -9.47
C GLY A 131 36.17 -1.91 -8.08
N ALA A 132 35.42 -0.80 -7.87
CA ALA A 132 34.87 -0.33 -6.58
C ALA A 132 34.16 -1.41 -5.73
N GLY A 133 34.17 -1.21 -4.39
CA GLY A 133 33.87 -2.18 -3.33
C GLY A 133 32.61 -3.05 -3.44
N ALA A 134 32.53 -4.11 -2.63
CA ALA A 134 31.45 -5.10 -2.70
C ALA A 134 30.15 -4.61 -2.05
N LEU A 135 29.01 -4.83 -2.71
CA LEU A 135 27.68 -4.54 -2.13
C LEU A 135 27.35 -5.57 -1.04
N VAL A 136 27.24 -5.10 0.20
CA VAL A 136 26.92 -5.93 1.37
C VAL A 136 25.47 -5.65 1.81
N PRO A 137 24.61 -6.68 1.92
CA PRO A 137 23.27 -6.52 2.44
C PRO A 137 23.30 -6.26 3.95
N LEU A 138 22.52 -5.27 4.41
CA LEU A 138 22.28 -5.00 5.83
C LEU A 138 21.21 -5.92 6.43
N VAL A 139 20.42 -6.58 5.57
CA VAL A 139 19.38 -7.51 6.01
C VAL A 139 19.97 -8.77 6.65
N CYS A 140 19.26 -9.28 7.64
CA CYS A 140 19.47 -10.58 8.25
C CYS A 140 18.50 -11.61 7.64
N ALA A 141 18.76 -12.88 7.89
CA ALA A 141 17.95 -14.00 7.43
C ALA A 141 17.53 -14.87 8.62
N GLY A 142 16.40 -15.55 8.50
CA GLY A 142 15.93 -16.43 9.56
C GLY A 142 14.64 -17.16 9.21
N TRP A 143 14.22 -18.00 10.15
CA TRP A 143 12.99 -18.78 10.07
C TRP A 143 11.96 -18.16 11.01
N MET A 144 10.91 -17.58 10.43
CA MET A 144 9.77 -17.05 11.17
C MET A 144 8.81 -18.19 11.50
N MET A 145 8.40 -18.26 12.76
CA MET A 145 7.48 -19.25 13.31
C MET A 145 6.34 -18.55 14.06
N PRO A 146 5.18 -19.22 14.24
CA PRO A 146 4.09 -18.70 15.06
C PRO A 146 4.57 -18.39 16.48
N GLY A 147 4.18 -17.22 16.98
CA GLY A 147 4.58 -16.74 18.29
C GLY A 147 3.70 -17.26 19.44
N PRO A 148 4.06 -16.92 20.68
CA PRO A 148 3.37 -17.44 21.86
C PRO A 148 2.02 -16.77 22.18
N SER A 149 1.76 -15.56 21.65
CA SER A 149 0.57 -14.75 22.00
C SER A 149 0.16 -13.80 20.89
N ASP A 150 -0.95 -13.06 21.06
CA ASP A 150 -1.38 -12.04 20.11
C ASP A 150 -0.46 -10.80 20.09
N GLU A 151 0.18 -10.49 21.22
CA GLU A 151 1.15 -9.38 21.34
C GLU A 151 2.50 -9.72 20.72
N VAL A 152 2.86 -11.01 20.72
CA VAL A 152 4.03 -11.57 20.04
C VAL A 152 3.54 -12.63 19.05
N PRO A 153 2.96 -12.23 17.91
CA PRO A 153 2.32 -13.16 16.97
C PRO A 153 3.32 -14.00 16.19
N ALA A 154 4.60 -13.63 16.18
CA ALA A 154 5.66 -14.38 15.52
C ALA A 154 7.00 -14.27 16.26
N VAL A 155 7.84 -15.29 16.09
CA VAL A 155 9.24 -15.29 16.51
C VAL A 155 10.12 -15.66 15.33
N ILE A 156 11.31 -15.07 15.24
CA ILE A 156 12.29 -15.39 14.20
C ILE A 156 13.51 -16.03 14.83
N GLN A 157 13.91 -17.20 14.31
CA GLN A 157 15.21 -17.81 14.58
C GLN A 157 16.21 -17.32 13.52
N PRO A 158 17.19 -16.46 13.87
CA PRO A 158 18.15 -15.96 12.91
C PRO A 158 19.06 -17.09 12.38
N CYS A 159 19.57 -16.92 11.17
CA CYS A 159 20.53 -17.82 10.56
C CYS A 159 21.50 -17.05 9.63
N SER A 160 22.60 -17.68 9.28
CA SER A 160 23.46 -17.20 8.19
C SER A 160 22.80 -17.45 6.84
N PHE A 161 23.15 -16.66 5.83
CA PHE A 161 22.65 -16.88 4.48
C PHE A 161 23.69 -16.59 3.40
N ALA A 162 23.64 -17.37 2.33
CA ALA A 162 24.49 -17.23 1.16
C ALA A 162 23.66 -16.99 -0.10
N LYS A 163 24.13 -16.12 -1.00
CA LYS A 163 23.59 -16.07 -2.37
C LYS A 163 24.08 -17.28 -3.16
N ILE A 164 23.15 -17.98 -3.82
CA ILE A 164 23.45 -19.06 -4.74
C ILE A 164 23.04 -18.66 -6.16
N GLU A 165 24.03 -18.60 -7.05
CA GLU A 165 23.84 -18.27 -8.47
C GLU A 165 22.98 -19.32 -9.17
N TYR A 166 22.17 -18.88 -10.15
CA TYR A 166 21.33 -19.76 -10.96
C TYR A 166 22.11 -20.85 -11.68
N GLY A 167 23.39 -20.61 -12.01
CA GLY A 167 24.27 -21.64 -12.55
C GLY A 167 24.40 -22.86 -11.64
N TYR A 168 24.56 -22.66 -10.32
CA TYR A 168 24.63 -23.77 -9.36
C TYR A 168 23.28 -24.46 -9.18
N LEU A 169 22.17 -23.71 -9.18
CA LEU A 169 20.83 -24.31 -9.10
C LEU A 169 20.52 -25.20 -10.31
N MET A 170 20.96 -24.80 -11.50
CA MET A 170 20.83 -25.60 -12.72
C MET A 170 21.76 -26.83 -12.74
N GLN A 171 22.87 -26.80 -12.01
CA GLN A 171 23.73 -27.98 -11.82
C GLN A 171 23.09 -28.97 -10.83
N LEU A 172 22.46 -28.47 -9.77
CA LEU A 172 21.73 -29.30 -8.79
C LEU A 172 20.47 -29.93 -9.40
N ASP A 173 19.75 -29.22 -10.26
CA ASP A 173 18.67 -29.79 -11.07
C ASP A 173 18.63 -29.13 -12.46
N SER A 174 19.00 -29.90 -13.48
CA SER A 174 18.98 -29.46 -14.88
C SER A 174 17.58 -29.10 -15.40
N ARG A 175 16.50 -29.55 -14.75
CA ARG A 175 15.12 -29.22 -15.10
C ARG A 175 14.68 -27.88 -14.51
N PHE A 176 15.38 -27.37 -13.49
CA PHE A 176 15.05 -26.09 -12.88
C PHE A 176 15.36 -24.95 -13.85
N ASN A 177 14.32 -24.22 -14.25
CA ASN A 177 14.45 -23.10 -15.19
C ASN A 177 14.21 -21.74 -14.52
N PRO A 178 15.28 -21.04 -14.13
CA PRO A 178 15.18 -19.69 -13.61
C PRO A 178 15.05 -18.62 -14.71
N GLY A 179 14.91 -18.97 -16.00
CA GLY A 179 14.98 -17.99 -17.09
C GLY A 179 13.74 -17.11 -17.28
N ARG A 180 12.60 -17.48 -16.70
CA ARG A 180 11.34 -16.75 -16.83
C ARG A 180 10.98 -15.93 -15.59
N LYS A 181 10.24 -14.84 -15.78
CA LYS A 181 9.58 -14.14 -14.68
C LYS A 181 8.63 -15.11 -13.94
N GLN A 182 8.79 -15.25 -12.63
CA GLN A 182 8.01 -16.19 -11.82
C GLN A 182 8.01 -15.81 -10.33
N SER A 183 7.00 -16.27 -9.59
CA SER A 183 6.91 -16.06 -8.14
C SER A 183 7.82 -17.02 -7.36
N GLY A 184 8.10 -16.73 -6.08
CA GLY A 184 8.77 -17.67 -5.18
C GLY A 184 8.03 -19.00 -5.08
N PRO A 185 6.70 -19.01 -4.83
CA PRO A 185 5.88 -20.23 -4.82
C PRO A 185 5.99 -21.06 -6.10
N ASP A 186 6.03 -20.42 -7.27
CA ASP A 186 6.21 -21.13 -8.54
C ASP A 186 7.59 -21.81 -8.62
N LYS A 187 8.63 -21.20 -8.04
CA LYS A 187 9.97 -21.82 -7.96
C LYS A 187 9.99 -22.98 -6.99
N TYR A 188 9.39 -22.85 -5.81
CA TYR A 188 9.24 -23.98 -4.87
C TYR A 188 8.52 -25.16 -5.53
N LYS A 189 7.44 -24.88 -6.27
CA LYS A 189 6.71 -25.89 -7.03
C LYS A 189 7.53 -26.49 -8.17
N ALA A 190 8.34 -25.68 -8.87
CA ALA A 190 9.19 -26.14 -9.96
C ALA A 190 10.38 -26.98 -9.48
N TRP A 191 10.92 -26.68 -8.29
CA TRP A 191 12.02 -27.43 -7.69
C TRP A 191 11.59 -28.86 -7.31
N ASN A 192 10.44 -29.00 -6.65
CA ASN A 192 9.78 -30.29 -6.36
C ASN A 192 10.70 -31.42 -5.83
N GLN A 193 11.74 -31.07 -5.07
CA GLN A 193 12.65 -32.01 -4.41
C GLN A 193 13.14 -31.41 -3.09
N SER A 194 14.03 -32.13 -2.38
CA SER A 194 14.57 -31.62 -1.11
C SER A 194 15.18 -30.23 -1.27
N LEU A 195 14.92 -29.36 -0.31
CA LEU A 195 15.54 -28.05 -0.22
C LEU A 195 16.92 -28.13 0.44
N ASP A 196 17.26 -29.26 1.06
CA ASP A 196 18.55 -29.45 1.71
C ASP A 196 19.68 -29.53 0.69
N VAL A 197 20.73 -28.75 0.91
CA VAL A 197 21.91 -28.68 0.05
C VAL A 197 23.18 -28.64 0.88
N ARG A 198 24.26 -29.16 0.29
CA ARG A 198 25.64 -28.96 0.78
C ARG A 198 26.37 -28.05 -0.20
N VAL A 199 26.96 -26.98 0.33
CA VAL A 199 27.62 -25.96 -0.49
C VAL A 199 28.95 -25.55 0.13
N GLN A 200 29.85 -25.03 -0.70
CA GLN A 200 31.01 -24.29 -0.24
C GLN A 200 30.62 -22.81 -0.17
N VAL A 201 30.67 -22.21 1.01
CA VAL A 201 30.41 -20.78 1.21
C VAL A 201 31.71 -19.99 1.31
N SER A 202 31.69 -18.73 0.85
CA SER A 202 32.80 -17.81 1.11
C SER A 202 32.93 -17.51 2.61
N PRO A 203 34.08 -16.98 3.07
CA PRO A 203 34.13 -16.29 4.35
C PRO A 203 33.02 -15.23 4.47
N PRO A 204 32.54 -14.95 5.69
CA PRO A 204 31.58 -13.88 5.94
C PRO A 204 32.01 -12.55 5.32
N ARG A 205 31.06 -11.80 4.76
CA ARG A 205 31.32 -10.55 4.04
C ARG A 205 30.69 -9.37 4.76
N GLY A 206 31.46 -8.31 4.99
CA GLY A 206 30.99 -7.06 5.59
C GLY A 206 30.39 -7.23 6.98
N ARG A 207 31.06 -8.01 7.84
CA ARG A 207 30.61 -8.30 9.20
C ARG A 207 30.43 -7.00 10.00
N ASP A 208 31.35 -6.06 9.86
CA ASP A 208 31.34 -4.76 10.56
C ASP A 208 30.11 -3.90 10.21
N ALA A 209 29.49 -4.14 9.06
CA ALA A 209 28.33 -3.39 8.61
C ALA A 209 27.00 -4.04 9.03
N ARG A 210 27.01 -5.28 9.51
CA ARG A 210 25.80 -6.07 9.77
C ARG A 210 25.53 -6.18 11.27
N PRO A 211 24.26 -6.31 11.68
CA PRO A 211 23.92 -6.50 13.09
C PRO A 211 24.60 -7.74 13.69
N GLU A 212 25.32 -7.56 14.80
CA GLU A 212 25.98 -8.66 15.50
C GLU A 212 24.96 -9.64 16.11
N GLY A 213 25.23 -10.95 16.05
CA GLY A 213 24.38 -11.96 16.66
C GLY A 213 23.09 -12.28 15.89
N PHE A 214 23.06 -12.00 14.57
CA PHE A 214 21.93 -12.30 13.67
C PHE A 214 22.35 -13.06 12.39
N GLY A 215 23.48 -13.75 12.43
CA GLY A 215 23.99 -14.60 11.34
C GLY A 215 24.82 -13.85 10.30
N ASP A 216 25.65 -14.58 9.57
CA ASP A 216 26.59 -14.04 8.60
C ASP A 216 26.02 -14.02 7.16
N TYR A 217 26.64 -13.21 6.30
CA TYR A 217 26.31 -13.13 4.88
C TYR A 217 27.49 -13.66 4.05
N ALA A 218 27.21 -14.56 3.12
CA ALA A 218 28.21 -15.12 2.22
C ALA A 218 27.69 -15.25 0.78
N ILE A 219 28.53 -15.81 -0.09
CA ILE A 219 28.12 -16.32 -1.40
C ILE A 219 28.54 -17.78 -1.52
N VAL A 220 27.80 -18.54 -2.32
CA VAL A 220 28.19 -19.91 -2.69
C VAL A 220 29.32 -19.86 -3.72
N LEU A 221 30.39 -20.61 -3.46
CA LEU A 221 31.58 -20.76 -4.31
C LEU A 221 31.62 -22.11 -5.04
N GLY A 222 30.89 -23.11 -4.56
CA GLY A 222 30.90 -24.47 -5.08
C GLY A 222 29.82 -25.34 -4.46
N LEU A 223 29.59 -26.51 -5.07
CA LEU A 223 28.63 -27.54 -4.61
C LEU A 223 29.31 -28.72 -3.89
N ASP A 224 30.64 -28.68 -3.77
CA ASP A 224 31.52 -29.69 -3.18
C ASP A 224 31.92 -29.38 -1.72
N GLY A 225 31.22 -28.43 -1.08
CA GLY A 225 31.48 -28.03 0.30
C GLY A 225 30.76 -28.87 1.35
N ARG A 226 31.04 -28.56 2.62
CA ARG A 226 30.48 -29.24 3.81
C ARG A 226 29.40 -28.44 4.54
N THR A 227 29.12 -27.20 4.12
CA THR A 227 28.11 -26.37 4.77
C THR A 227 26.73 -26.86 4.38
N GLU A 228 25.99 -27.40 5.35
CA GLU A 228 24.60 -27.83 5.18
C GLU A 228 23.65 -26.64 5.35
N GLY A 229 22.68 -26.54 4.44
CA GLY A 229 21.68 -25.48 4.49
C GLY A 229 20.44 -25.82 3.68
N LYS A 230 19.47 -24.91 3.69
CA LYS A 230 18.20 -25.03 2.96
C LYS A 230 18.09 -23.97 1.88
N LEU A 231 17.66 -24.37 0.69
CA LEU A 231 17.34 -23.49 -0.41
C LEU A 231 16.12 -22.62 -0.08
N VAL A 232 16.26 -21.33 -0.34
CA VAL A 232 15.21 -20.32 -0.18
C VAL A 232 15.01 -19.59 -1.50
N PHE A 233 13.86 -19.86 -2.13
CA PHE A 233 13.48 -19.26 -3.39
C PHE A 233 12.67 -17.99 -3.17
N THR A 234 13.02 -16.95 -3.91
CA THR A 234 12.31 -15.66 -3.85
C THR A 234 11.88 -15.22 -5.25
N GLY A 235 10.86 -14.36 -5.31
CA GLY A 235 10.29 -13.88 -6.57
C GLY A 235 11.32 -13.35 -7.57
N GLN A 236 11.04 -13.54 -8.85
CA GLN A 236 11.90 -13.15 -9.95
C GLN A 236 11.18 -12.14 -10.85
N PRO A 237 11.57 -10.85 -10.82
CA PRO A 237 10.80 -9.78 -11.47
C PRO A 237 11.05 -9.69 -12.98
N SER A 238 12.18 -10.21 -13.46
CA SER A 238 12.63 -10.12 -14.85
C SER A 238 13.11 -11.47 -15.37
N GLU A 239 13.04 -11.65 -16.69
CA GLU A 239 13.65 -12.79 -17.37
C GLU A 239 15.17 -12.77 -17.16
N TRP A 240 15.74 -13.97 -17.07
CA TRP A 240 17.16 -14.19 -16.97
C TRP A 240 17.60 -15.13 -18.09
N SER A 241 18.80 -14.91 -18.63
CA SER A 241 19.45 -15.85 -19.53
C SER A 241 20.95 -15.73 -19.33
N PRO A 242 21.69 -16.85 -19.34
CA PRO A 242 23.14 -16.84 -19.17
C PRO A 242 23.85 -16.00 -20.26
N ASN A 243 23.25 -15.89 -21.44
CA ASN A 243 23.83 -15.21 -22.61
C ASN A 243 23.24 -13.82 -22.87
N ARG A 244 22.44 -13.27 -21.94
CA ARG A 244 21.79 -11.97 -22.18
C ARG A 244 22.85 -10.85 -22.15
N PRO A 245 22.98 -10.02 -23.21
CA PRO A 245 23.87 -8.87 -23.16
C PRO A 245 23.50 -7.95 -21.99
N GLN A 246 24.49 -7.27 -21.40
CA GLN A 246 24.28 -6.31 -20.31
C GLN A 246 23.13 -5.37 -20.66
N ALA A 247 22.26 -5.13 -19.67
CA ALA A 247 21.10 -4.25 -19.85
C ALA A 247 21.53 -2.89 -20.45
N ARG A 248 20.63 -2.26 -21.21
CA ARG A 248 20.83 -0.90 -21.74
C ARG A 248 21.39 0.03 -20.64
N LYS A 249 22.24 1.00 -21.00
CA LYS A 249 22.83 2.00 -20.09
C LYS A 249 21.77 2.50 -19.09
N GLY A 250 21.96 2.24 -17.80
CA GLY A 250 21.03 2.59 -16.71
C GLY A 250 20.03 1.50 -16.27
N GLY A 251 19.96 0.36 -16.96
CA GLY A 251 19.18 -0.80 -16.54
C GLY A 251 19.96 -1.67 -15.56
N GLY A 252 19.35 -2.01 -14.42
CA GLY A 252 19.94 -2.96 -13.47
C GLY A 252 20.14 -4.35 -14.08
N LYS A 253 21.12 -5.12 -13.58
CA LYS A 253 21.29 -6.53 -13.99
C LYS A 253 20.05 -7.34 -13.60
N PRO A 254 19.53 -8.22 -14.48
CA PRO A 254 18.49 -9.16 -14.09
C PRO A 254 18.92 -9.95 -12.85
N LYS A 255 17.95 -10.29 -11.99
CA LYS A 255 18.18 -11.16 -10.84
C LYS A 255 18.72 -12.51 -11.35
N HIS A 256 19.77 -13.01 -10.72
CA HIS A 256 20.53 -14.19 -11.16
C HIS A 256 20.87 -15.17 -10.03
N HIS A 257 20.28 -14.98 -8.85
CA HIS A 257 20.54 -15.81 -7.68
C HIS A 257 19.27 -16.02 -6.86
N ASP A 258 19.28 -17.04 -6.01
CA ASP A 258 18.40 -17.17 -4.84
C ASP A 258 19.30 -17.40 -3.60
N PHE A 259 18.83 -18.07 -2.56
CA PHE A 259 19.54 -18.12 -1.28
C PHE A 259 19.67 -19.53 -0.71
N VAL A 260 20.71 -19.73 0.09
CA VAL A 260 20.85 -20.86 1.02
C VAL A 260 20.85 -20.28 2.43
N PHE A 261 19.94 -20.74 3.29
CA PHE A 261 19.95 -20.42 4.73
C PHE A 261 20.66 -21.54 5.47
N TYR A 262 21.64 -21.22 6.31
CA TYR A 262 22.52 -22.17 7.00
C TYR A 262 22.91 -21.64 8.38
N ASP A 263 23.50 -22.47 9.24
CA ASP A 263 23.90 -22.12 10.61
C ASP A 263 22.79 -21.37 11.37
N ALA A 264 21.64 -22.02 11.55
CA ALA A 264 20.57 -21.48 12.37
C ALA A 264 21.07 -21.29 13.82
N LEU A 265 20.87 -20.10 14.35
CA LEU A 265 21.35 -19.75 15.69
C LEU A 265 20.42 -20.35 16.75
N ASP A 266 20.99 -20.73 17.90
CA ASP A 266 20.20 -21.09 19.09
C ASP A 266 19.72 -19.82 19.82
N LYS A 267 18.90 -19.05 19.10
CA LYS A 267 18.33 -17.76 19.54
C LYS A 267 17.00 -17.56 18.85
N ARG A 268 16.02 -17.05 19.59
CA ARG A 268 14.73 -16.61 19.04
C ARG A 268 14.52 -15.14 19.39
N VAL A 269 14.00 -14.40 18.43
CA VAL A 269 13.78 -12.96 18.54
C VAL A 269 12.32 -12.67 18.24
N GLU A 270 11.68 -11.94 19.13
CA GLU A 270 10.26 -11.62 19.03
C GLU A 270 9.98 -10.64 17.90
N VAL A 271 8.87 -10.87 17.19
CA VAL A 271 8.28 -9.92 16.25
C VAL A 271 7.07 -9.31 16.95
N THR A 272 7.10 -8.01 17.21
CA THR A 272 5.96 -7.33 17.85
C THR A 272 4.74 -7.37 16.94
N LYS A 273 3.56 -7.24 17.55
CA LYS A 273 2.29 -7.17 16.83
C LYS A 273 2.29 -6.11 15.73
N GLU A 274 2.85 -4.92 15.97
CA GLU A 274 2.91 -3.84 14.99
C GLU A 274 3.75 -4.22 13.76
N VAL A 275 4.91 -4.84 13.98
CA VAL A 275 5.80 -5.27 12.89
C VAL A 275 5.15 -6.39 12.08
N PHE A 276 4.49 -7.32 12.75
CA PHE A 276 3.81 -8.43 12.09
C PHE A 276 2.57 -7.99 11.30
N ASP A 277 1.75 -7.09 11.87
CA ASP A 277 0.59 -6.52 11.18
C ASP A 277 1.01 -5.71 9.95
N ALA A 278 2.08 -4.90 10.07
CA ALA A 278 2.66 -4.20 8.92
C ALA A 278 3.17 -5.17 7.85
N PHE A 279 3.85 -6.26 8.26
CA PHE A 279 4.28 -7.33 7.35
C PHE A 279 3.09 -7.96 6.60
N ARG A 280 2.03 -8.36 7.31
CA ARG A 280 0.82 -8.96 6.71
C ARG A 280 0.16 -7.98 5.73
N PHE A 281 0.02 -6.72 6.14
CA PHE A 281 -0.60 -5.70 5.30
C PHE A 281 0.18 -5.48 4.00
N ILE A 282 1.50 -5.31 4.07
CA ILE A 282 2.37 -5.06 2.91
C ILE A 282 2.41 -6.26 1.95
N HIS A 283 2.24 -7.47 2.48
CA HIS A 283 2.14 -8.71 1.72
C HIS A 283 0.68 -9.09 1.39
N SER A 284 -0.27 -8.16 1.47
CA SER A 284 -1.65 -8.34 1.01
C SER A 284 -1.94 -7.57 -0.28
N ASP A 285 -2.97 -8.00 -1.01
CA ASP A 285 -3.51 -7.30 -2.18
C ASP A 285 -3.90 -5.84 -1.87
N ARG A 286 -4.30 -5.56 -0.61
CA ARG A 286 -4.62 -4.21 -0.12
C ARG A 286 -3.36 -3.36 0.03
N GLY A 287 -2.33 -3.87 0.72
CA GLY A 287 -1.06 -3.13 0.85
C GLY A 287 -0.26 -3.05 -0.45
N GLN A 288 -0.52 -3.94 -1.43
CA GLN A 288 0.18 -3.91 -2.71
C GLN A 288 -0.49 -3.08 -3.80
N GLN A 289 -1.81 -3.14 -3.89
CA GLN A 289 -2.56 -2.60 -5.01
C GLN A 289 -3.81 -1.82 -4.59
N ASP A 290 -4.03 -1.61 -3.29
CA ASP A 290 -5.21 -0.94 -2.73
C ASP A 290 -6.53 -1.57 -3.19
N ARG A 291 -6.55 -2.91 -3.22
CA ARG A 291 -7.76 -3.67 -3.59
C ARG A 291 -8.74 -3.76 -2.41
N ARG A 292 -10.04 -3.85 -2.73
CA ARG A 292 -11.14 -3.88 -1.73
C ARG A 292 -11.16 -5.12 -0.82
N ARG A 293 -10.51 -6.23 -1.19
CA ARG A 293 -10.43 -7.45 -0.37
C ARG A 293 -9.02 -7.63 0.13
N GLU A 294 -8.87 -7.80 1.44
CA GLU A 294 -7.60 -8.17 2.05
C GLU A 294 -7.39 -9.67 1.85
N LYS A 295 -6.53 -10.00 0.89
CA LYS A 295 -6.05 -11.36 0.65
C LYS A 295 -4.53 -11.32 0.64
N PRO A 296 -3.86 -12.34 1.21
CA PRO A 296 -2.41 -12.44 1.08
C PRO A 296 -2.04 -12.51 -0.40
N ASN A 297 -0.91 -11.89 -0.76
CA ASN A 297 -0.33 -12.02 -2.09
C ASN A 297 0.16 -13.47 -2.31
N ALA A 298 0.62 -13.80 -3.52
CA ALA A 298 1.06 -15.16 -3.83
C ALA A 298 2.17 -15.68 -2.89
N GLU A 299 3.15 -14.83 -2.56
CA GLU A 299 4.29 -15.19 -1.73
C GLU A 299 3.85 -15.51 -0.29
N TRP A 300 3.09 -14.61 0.35
CA TRP A 300 2.62 -14.84 1.71
C TRP A 300 1.54 -15.92 1.76
N GLY A 301 0.65 -15.99 0.77
CA GLY A 301 -0.41 -17.00 0.69
C GLY A 301 0.12 -18.44 0.60
N HIS A 302 1.34 -18.64 0.09
CA HIS A 302 2.01 -19.95 0.10
C HIS A 302 2.36 -20.44 1.52
N TRP A 303 2.62 -19.51 2.43
CA TRP A 303 3.04 -19.80 3.81
C TRP A 303 1.91 -19.63 4.81
N SER A 304 1.06 -18.60 4.65
CA SER A 304 0.14 -18.09 5.67
C SER A 304 -0.82 -19.15 6.19
N LYS A 305 -1.35 -20.02 5.29
CA LYS A 305 -2.30 -21.06 5.71
C LYS A 305 -1.67 -22.00 6.72
N ARG A 306 -0.44 -22.49 6.45
CA ARG A 306 0.28 -23.37 7.37
C ARG A 306 0.75 -22.62 8.60
N PHE A 307 1.21 -21.38 8.43
CA PHE A 307 1.63 -20.53 9.54
C PHE A 307 0.50 -20.33 10.58
N ASP A 308 -0.72 -20.10 10.13
CA ASP A 308 -1.87 -19.89 11.01
C ASP A 308 -2.37 -21.20 11.68
N THR A 309 -2.05 -22.39 11.13
CA THR A 309 -2.60 -23.67 11.60
C THR A 309 -1.58 -24.62 12.25
N GLU A 310 -0.29 -24.47 11.93
CA GLU A 310 0.77 -25.43 12.29
C GLU A 310 1.90 -24.69 13.03
N ARG A 311 2.07 -24.98 14.33
CA ARG A 311 3.09 -24.33 15.18
C ARG A 311 4.52 -24.59 14.73
N GLU A 312 4.76 -25.66 13.98
CA GLU A 312 6.08 -26.03 13.47
C GLU A 312 6.41 -25.37 12.11
N THR A 313 5.49 -24.60 11.53
CA THR A 313 5.74 -23.91 10.26
C THR A 313 6.93 -22.96 10.38
N GLN A 314 7.93 -23.18 9.53
CA GLN A 314 9.08 -22.29 9.38
C GLN A 314 8.99 -21.56 8.05
N VAL A 315 8.82 -20.25 8.11
CA VAL A 315 8.78 -19.38 6.93
C VAL A 315 10.14 -18.71 6.76
N PRO A 316 10.83 -18.89 5.62
CA PRO A 316 12.07 -18.19 5.37
C PRO A 316 11.79 -16.70 5.18
N VAL A 317 12.43 -15.87 6.00
CA VAL A 317 12.27 -14.42 5.96
C VAL A 317 13.62 -13.72 5.94
N PHE A 318 13.61 -12.52 5.38
CA PHE A 318 14.65 -11.52 5.57
C PHE A 318 14.11 -10.43 6.50
N PHE A 319 14.97 -9.86 7.33
CA PHE A 319 14.56 -8.84 8.27
C PHE A 319 15.65 -7.81 8.53
N LEU A 320 15.25 -6.62 8.98
CA LEU A 320 16.15 -5.57 9.45
C LEU A 320 16.08 -5.50 10.97
N VAL A 321 17.23 -5.22 11.57
CA VAL A 321 17.39 -5.07 13.02
C VAL A 321 17.81 -3.64 13.32
N GLU A 322 17.19 -3.05 14.33
CA GLU A 322 17.55 -1.74 14.86
C GLU A 322 17.55 -1.84 16.39
N ASN A 323 18.65 -1.43 17.03
CA ASN A 323 18.81 -1.51 18.50
C ASN A 323 18.50 -2.91 19.07
N GLY A 324 18.94 -3.96 18.36
CA GLY A 324 18.72 -5.37 18.74
C GLY A 324 17.30 -5.91 18.55
N ARG A 325 16.36 -5.10 18.04
CA ARG A 325 14.97 -5.49 17.80
C ARG A 325 14.65 -5.58 16.32
N ILE A 326 13.69 -6.44 15.96
CA ILE A 326 13.24 -6.59 14.58
C ILE A 326 12.41 -5.38 14.20
N LYS A 327 12.86 -4.65 13.18
CA LYS A 327 12.20 -3.42 12.71
C LYS A 327 11.34 -3.65 11.48
N SER A 328 11.72 -4.58 10.61
CA SER A 328 10.96 -4.89 9.39
C SER A 328 11.25 -6.30 8.92
N VAL A 329 10.26 -6.94 8.28
CA VAL A 329 10.32 -8.32 7.82
C VAL A 329 9.82 -8.40 6.38
N GLY A 330 10.36 -9.32 5.57
CA GLY A 330 9.82 -9.63 4.26
C GLY A 330 10.28 -10.98 3.69
N LEU A 331 9.59 -11.43 2.64
CA LEU A 331 9.80 -12.75 2.04
C LEU A 331 10.90 -12.80 0.97
N ALA A 332 11.62 -11.69 0.77
CA ALA A 332 12.74 -11.61 -0.16
C ALA A 332 13.76 -10.56 0.34
N MET A 333 15.04 -10.70 0.01
CA MET A 333 16.10 -9.79 0.48
C MET A 333 15.81 -8.30 0.20
N MET A 334 15.22 -7.99 -0.97
CA MET A 334 14.78 -6.63 -1.36
C MET A 334 13.27 -6.46 -1.15
N PHE A 335 12.80 -6.68 0.07
CA PHE A 335 11.39 -6.58 0.47
C PHE A 335 10.92 -5.12 0.57
N ARG A 336 9.61 -4.88 0.72
CA ARG A 336 9.06 -3.53 0.93
C ARG A 336 9.16 -3.15 2.41
N LEU A 337 9.70 -1.97 2.71
CA LEU A 337 9.73 -1.44 4.07
C LEU A 337 8.35 -0.92 4.46
N ALA A 338 7.92 -1.16 5.70
CA ALA A 338 6.79 -0.43 6.25
C ALA A 338 7.18 1.02 6.45
N TYR A 339 6.29 1.95 6.11
CA TYR A 339 6.48 3.34 6.50
C TYR A 339 6.49 3.50 8.02
N GLN A 340 7.18 4.53 8.50
CA GLN A 340 7.20 4.89 9.91
C GLN A 340 5.83 5.40 10.39
N ASN A 341 5.17 6.23 9.57
CA ASN A 341 3.88 6.82 9.90
C ASN A 341 2.77 6.17 9.07
N SER A 342 1.65 5.82 9.72
CA SER A 342 0.43 5.43 9.02
C SER A 342 -0.33 6.68 8.53
N VAL A 343 -1.34 6.48 7.67
CA VAL A 343 -2.20 7.60 7.25
C VAL A 343 -2.94 8.20 8.44
N GLY A 344 -3.39 7.38 9.40
CA GLY A 344 -4.04 7.83 10.62
C GLY A 344 -3.10 8.61 11.55
N THR A 345 -1.85 8.17 11.71
CA THR A 345 -0.83 8.90 12.48
C THR A 345 -0.60 10.29 11.90
N LEU A 346 -0.36 10.40 10.60
CA LEU A 346 -0.19 11.71 9.96
C LEU A 346 -1.47 12.55 10.05
N ALA A 347 -2.65 11.96 9.85
CA ALA A 347 -3.91 12.68 9.97
C ALA A 347 -4.10 13.28 11.38
N SER A 348 -3.78 12.54 12.45
CA SER A 348 -3.81 13.05 13.83
C SER A 348 -2.80 14.16 14.07
N ARG A 349 -1.59 14.02 13.53
CA ARG A 349 -0.55 15.05 13.65
C ARG A 349 -0.93 16.32 12.89
N ASN A 350 -1.42 16.19 11.65
CA ASN A 350 -1.76 17.30 10.77
C ASN A 350 -3.09 17.98 11.14
N GLN A 351 -3.98 17.30 11.88
CA GLN A 351 -5.24 17.86 12.36
C GLN A 351 -5.54 17.35 13.79
N PRO A 352 -4.87 17.91 14.82
CA PRO A 352 -4.98 17.41 16.21
C PRO A 352 -6.41 17.36 16.75
N GLY A 353 -7.25 18.33 16.36
CA GLY A 353 -8.66 18.39 16.78
C GLY A 353 -9.53 17.25 16.25
N ARG A 354 -9.06 16.45 15.27
CA ARG A 354 -9.86 15.35 14.69
C ARG A 354 -10.21 14.26 15.71
N ASP A 355 -9.39 14.15 16.74
CA ASP A 355 -9.51 13.15 17.79
C ASP A 355 -10.26 13.66 19.01
N GLU A 356 -10.87 14.86 18.95
CA GLU A 356 -11.79 15.31 20.00
C GLU A 356 -13.11 14.52 19.95
N GLY A 357 -13.65 14.20 21.12
CA GLY A 357 -14.92 13.50 21.30
C GLY A 357 -16.19 14.30 20.93
N LYS A 358 -16.09 15.28 20.03
CA LYS A 358 -17.20 16.17 19.62
C LYS A 358 -17.66 15.88 18.19
N TYR A 359 -18.92 16.11 17.85
CA TYR A 359 -19.39 15.98 16.47
C TYR A 359 -18.97 17.20 15.61
N ASP A 360 -18.37 16.96 14.44
CA ASP A 360 -18.19 18.02 13.44
C ASP A 360 -19.48 18.34 12.67
N LEU A 361 -19.47 19.41 11.85
CA LEU A 361 -20.67 19.82 11.12
C LEU A 361 -21.24 18.70 10.20
N PRO A 362 -20.45 18.04 9.33
CA PRO A 362 -20.99 16.93 8.53
C PRO A 362 -21.56 15.79 9.36
N GLU A 363 -20.95 15.44 10.51
CA GLU A 363 -21.48 14.42 11.41
C GLU A 363 -22.86 14.79 11.93
N THR A 364 -23.08 16.05 12.33
CA THR A 364 -24.39 16.51 12.81
C THR A 364 -25.48 16.53 11.74
N LEU A 365 -25.11 16.70 10.47
CA LEU A 365 -26.04 16.73 9.33
C LEU A 365 -26.32 15.33 8.77
N PHE A 366 -25.26 14.58 8.51
CA PHE A 366 -25.33 13.30 7.81
C PHE A 366 -25.26 12.10 8.74
N GLY A 367 -25.00 12.28 10.03
CA GLY A 367 -24.80 11.20 10.99
C GLY A 367 -23.39 10.61 10.94
N THR A 368 -23.08 9.79 11.95
CA THR A 368 -21.77 9.18 12.17
C THR A 368 -21.87 7.93 13.02
N VAL A 369 -20.92 7.01 12.83
CA VAL A 369 -20.65 5.91 13.75
C VAL A 369 -19.18 6.05 14.14
N PRO A 370 -18.85 6.30 15.42
CA PRO A 370 -17.47 6.39 15.87
C PRO A 370 -16.73 5.08 15.60
N SER A 371 -15.58 5.16 14.93
CA SER A 371 -14.72 3.99 14.67
C SER A 371 -14.11 3.44 15.95
N ASP A 372 -13.87 2.13 16.01
CA ASP A 372 -13.16 1.48 17.13
C ASP A 372 -11.78 2.08 17.38
N ASP A 373 -11.11 2.54 16.32
CA ASP A 373 -9.82 3.21 16.43
C ASP A 373 -9.91 4.53 17.20
N LEU A 374 -10.87 5.39 16.86
CA LEU A 374 -11.16 6.61 17.63
C LEU A 374 -11.51 6.28 19.08
N ARG A 375 -12.36 5.26 19.32
CA ARG A 375 -12.72 4.80 20.66
C ARG A 375 -11.49 4.43 21.48
N ARG A 376 -10.60 3.59 20.93
CA ARG A 376 -9.33 3.21 21.58
C ARG A 376 -8.41 4.40 21.86
N ARG A 377 -8.35 5.37 20.95
CA ARG A 377 -7.49 6.57 21.12
C ARG A 377 -8.00 7.52 22.20
N LEU A 378 -9.32 7.66 22.33
CA LEU A 378 -9.96 8.44 23.40
C LEU A 378 -9.87 7.74 24.75
N ASP A 379 -10.08 6.42 24.78
CA ASP A 379 -9.92 5.60 26.00
C ASP A 379 -8.51 5.72 26.61
N LYS A 380 -7.47 5.70 25.77
CA LYS A 380 -6.07 5.98 26.20
C LYS A 380 -5.86 7.36 26.83
N LYS A 381 -6.75 8.32 26.56
CA LYS A 381 -6.73 9.66 27.14
C LYS A 381 -7.69 9.81 28.32
N ASN A 382 -8.37 8.73 28.74
CA ASN A 382 -9.49 8.76 29.69
C ASN A 382 -10.63 9.70 29.23
N GLU A 383 -10.87 9.76 27.92
CA GLU A 383 -11.95 10.53 27.31
C GLU A 383 -13.01 9.59 26.73
N GLU A 384 -14.29 9.96 26.82
CA GLU A 384 -15.37 9.18 26.23
C GLU A 384 -15.53 9.48 24.73
N ALA A 385 -15.72 8.42 23.95
CA ALA A 385 -16.08 8.58 22.54
C ALA A 385 -17.52 9.08 22.40
N PRO A 386 -17.81 9.94 21.42
CA PRO A 386 -19.18 10.35 21.16
C PRO A 386 -20.02 9.13 20.79
N GLU A 387 -21.32 9.18 21.03
CA GLU A 387 -22.23 8.13 20.62
C GLU A 387 -22.40 8.07 19.09
N ALA A 388 -23.10 7.05 18.59
CA ALA A 388 -23.49 7.01 17.19
C ALA A 388 -24.63 8.00 16.95
N LEU A 389 -24.52 8.83 15.90
CA LEU A 389 -25.51 9.86 15.58
C LEU A 389 -26.23 9.53 14.27
N ARG A 390 -27.57 9.55 14.31
CA ARG A 390 -28.41 9.40 13.10
C ARG A 390 -28.46 10.73 12.34
N GLY A 391 -28.30 10.67 11.01
CA GLY A 391 -28.34 11.86 10.15
C GLY A 391 -29.71 12.54 10.09
N ARG A 392 -29.71 13.86 9.88
CA ARG A 392 -30.90 14.72 9.75
C ARG A 392 -31.33 14.92 8.30
N VAL A 393 -30.44 14.68 7.34
CA VAL A 393 -30.73 14.82 5.91
C VAL A 393 -30.90 13.45 5.26
N SER A 394 -31.99 13.28 4.54
CA SER A 394 -32.31 12.09 3.73
C SER A 394 -32.33 12.44 2.25
N PHE A 395 -31.90 11.51 1.40
CA PHE A 395 -31.82 11.70 -0.05
C PHE A 395 -32.65 10.64 -0.75
N GLY A 396 -33.62 11.10 -1.55
CA GLY A 396 -34.44 10.25 -2.41
C GLY A 396 -33.64 9.67 -3.58
N LEU A 397 -34.27 8.72 -4.28
CA LEU A 397 -33.77 8.21 -5.55
C LEU A 397 -34.08 9.23 -6.65
N ALA A 398 -33.07 9.71 -7.38
CA ALA A 398 -33.29 10.62 -8.49
C ALA A 398 -33.54 9.81 -9.78
N LEU A 399 -34.78 9.73 -10.23
CA LEU A 399 -35.21 8.96 -11.39
C LEU A 399 -34.89 9.73 -12.67
N CYS A 400 -34.36 9.04 -13.69
CA CYS A 400 -34.11 9.65 -14.99
C CYS A 400 -35.45 9.93 -15.70
N GLU A 401 -35.74 11.20 -15.99
CA GLU A 401 -36.92 11.64 -16.74
C GLU A 401 -36.66 11.70 -18.25
N GLY A 402 -35.39 11.78 -18.66
CA GLY A 402 -34.98 11.80 -20.05
C GLY A 402 -33.47 11.68 -20.18
N GLY A 403 -33.00 10.71 -20.96
CA GLY A 403 -31.58 10.47 -21.17
C GLY A 403 -31.34 9.22 -22.01
N LYS A 404 -30.41 9.29 -22.97
CA LYS A 404 -30.05 8.15 -23.82
C LYS A 404 -28.68 7.62 -23.41
N PRO A 405 -28.45 6.30 -23.44
CA PRO A 405 -27.10 5.76 -23.32
C PRO A 405 -26.19 6.38 -24.38
N ALA A 406 -24.99 6.79 -23.97
CA ALA A 406 -23.94 7.17 -24.87
C ALA A 406 -23.18 5.92 -25.37
N GLY A 407 -22.19 6.13 -26.24
CA GLY A 407 -21.30 5.06 -26.68
C GLY A 407 -20.51 4.45 -25.52
N GLN A 408 -20.17 3.16 -25.63
CA GLN A 408 -19.33 2.49 -24.64
C GLN A 408 -17.96 3.16 -24.56
N VAL A 409 -17.53 3.47 -23.33
CA VAL A 409 -16.22 4.04 -23.04
C VAL A 409 -15.27 2.92 -22.64
N ARG A 410 -14.08 2.92 -23.22
CA ARG A 410 -12.96 2.05 -22.87
C ARG A 410 -11.85 2.92 -22.29
N ALA A 411 -11.45 2.66 -21.05
CA ALA A 411 -10.46 3.48 -20.36
C ALA A 411 -9.66 2.64 -19.36
N VAL A 412 -8.42 3.06 -19.08
CA VAL A 412 -7.67 2.58 -17.91
C VAL A 412 -7.96 3.53 -16.76
N LEU A 413 -8.95 3.18 -15.93
CA LEU A 413 -9.31 3.96 -14.75
C LEU A 413 -8.30 3.68 -13.64
N GLY A 414 -7.43 4.66 -13.36
CA GLY A 414 -6.44 4.54 -12.29
C GLY A 414 -7.12 4.41 -10.93
N ALA A 415 -6.88 3.30 -10.23
CA ALA A 415 -7.18 3.22 -8.81
C ALA A 415 -6.23 4.17 -8.05
N PRO A 416 -6.68 4.82 -6.96
CA PRO A 416 -5.76 5.49 -6.06
C PRO A 416 -4.62 4.53 -5.67
N LYS A 417 -3.39 5.06 -5.60
CA LYS A 417 -2.21 4.31 -5.19
C LYS A 417 -1.58 5.05 -4.02
N PRO A 418 -2.06 4.83 -2.79
CA PRO A 418 -1.54 5.51 -1.60
C PRO A 418 -0.02 5.31 -1.40
N THR A 419 0.53 4.23 -1.96
CA THR A 419 1.98 3.95 -1.99
C THR A 419 2.78 4.91 -2.87
N PHE A 420 2.13 5.62 -3.81
CA PHE A 420 2.76 6.68 -4.61
C PHE A 420 2.76 7.99 -3.81
N TYR A 421 3.61 8.04 -2.79
CA TYR A 421 3.75 9.15 -1.85
C TYR A 421 3.83 10.54 -2.49
N PRO A 422 4.41 10.78 -3.70
CA PRO A 422 4.46 12.14 -4.27
C PRO A 422 3.09 12.78 -4.50
N ASN A 423 2.02 11.99 -4.64
CA ASN A 423 0.66 12.51 -4.81
C ASN A 423 -0.12 12.70 -3.51
N TYR A 424 0.27 12.01 -2.43
CA TYR A 424 -0.54 11.90 -1.22
C TYR A 424 0.11 12.57 -0.01
N VAL A 425 1.41 12.83 -0.07
CA VAL A 425 2.16 13.65 0.89
C VAL A 425 2.49 14.98 0.22
N GLU A 426 2.35 16.07 0.95
CA GLU A 426 2.75 17.41 0.52
C GLU A 426 4.27 17.47 0.31
N GLN A 427 4.72 17.99 -0.82
CA GLN A 427 6.14 17.94 -1.21
C GLN A 427 6.88 19.24 -0.96
N ASN A 428 6.16 20.36 -0.83
CA ASN A 428 6.72 21.65 -0.46
C ASN A 428 6.10 22.09 0.87
N PRO A 429 6.90 22.34 1.92
CA PRO A 429 6.39 22.77 3.22
C PRO A 429 5.89 24.22 3.24
N ASP A 430 6.07 25.00 2.15
CA ASP A 430 5.53 26.36 2.05
C ASP A 430 3.99 26.33 2.04
N PRO A 431 3.31 26.78 3.12
CA PRO A 431 1.86 26.73 3.22
C PRO A 431 1.16 27.66 2.22
N THR A 432 1.89 28.60 1.60
CA THR A 432 1.35 29.48 0.56
C THR A 432 1.36 28.82 -0.82
N GLN A 433 2.06 27.70 -0.99
CA GLN A 433 2.17 26.97 -2.25
C GLN A 433 1.77 25.48 -2.12
N PRO A 434 0.55 25.19 -1.63
CA PRO A 434 0.12 23.82 -1.41
C PRO A 434 0.15 23.01 -2.71
N GLY A 435 0.76 21.84 -2.65
CA GLY A 435 0.85 20.92 -3.78
C GLY A 435 1.90 21.29 -4.85
N ALA A 436 2.84 22.19 -4.53
CA ALA A 436 4.02 22.44 -5.35
C ALA A 436 4.94 21.20 -5.46
N SER A 437 5.86 21.24 -6.43
CA SER A 437 6.85 20.18 -6.62
C SER A 437 7.82 20.09 -5.44
N PRO A 438 8.43 18.92 -5.18
CA PRO A 438 9.45 18.80 -4.15
C PRO A 438 10.60 19.79 -4.37
N PRO A 439 11.25 20.26 -3.29
CA PRO A 439 12.50 21.00 -3.40
C PRO A 439 13.56 20.13 -4.08
N ARG A 440 14.61 20.76 -4.59
CA ARG A 440 15.74 20.07 -5.22
C ARG A 440 16.98 20.18 -4.36
N ASP A 441 17.78 19.11 -4.31
CA ASP A 441 19.08 19.11 -3.65
C ASP A 441 20.14 19.88 -4.47
N HIS A 442 21.37 19.94 -3.95
CA HIS A 442 22.52 20.58 -4.59
C HIS A 442 22.92 19.93 -5.93
N GLU A 443 22.49 18.68 -6.19
CA GLU A 443 22.68 17.98 -7.46
C GLU A 443 21.47 18.13 -8.39
N ASN A 444 20.54 19.04 -8.07
CA ASN A 444 19.31 19.32 -8.79
C ASN A 444 18.33 18.12 -8.84
N LYS A 445 18.42 17.18 -7.90
CA LYS A 445 17.51 16.04 -7.78
C LYS A 445 16.36 16.36 -6.83
N PRO A 446 15.13 15.92 -7.13
CA PRO A 446 13.97 16.15 -6.27
C PRO A 446 14.13 15.42 -4.92
N VAL A 447 13.93 16.14 -3.82
CA VAL A 447 13.91 15.63 -2.45
C VAL A 447 12.46 15.47 -2.03
N TYR A 448 11.97 14.24 -2.08
CA TYR A 448 10.57 13.97 -1.79
C TYR A 448 10.33 13.77 -0.29
N GLN A 449 9.23 14.34 0.20
CA GLN A 449 8.64 13.95 1.48
C GLN A 449 7.82 12.66 1.32
N THR A 450 7.86 11.83 2.34
CA THR A 450 7.27 10.50 2.35
C THR A 450 6.61 10.22 3.70
N PHE A 451 5.93 9.08 3.84
CA PHE A 451 5.42 8.62 5.13
C PHE A 451 6.54 8.13 6.10
N MET A 452 7.81 8.15 5.68
CA MET A 452 8.94 7.98 6.61
C MET A 452 9.21 9.24 7.43
N ASP A 453 8.82 10.41 6.93
CA ASP A 453 9.17 11.69 7.55
C ASP A 453 8.15 12.07 8.62
N ASP A 454 8.62 12.44 9.82
CA ASP A 454 7.74 12.79 10.93
C ASP A 454 6.99 14.11 10.70
N GLU A 455 7.60 15.06 9.99
CA GLU A 455 6.94 16.33 9.65
C GLU A 455 6.09 16.25 8.36
N ALA A 456 5.90 15.05 7.80
CA ALA A 456 5.10 14.85 6.60
C ALA A 456 3.65 15.33 6.80
N ARG A 457 3.12 16.03 5.80
CA ARG A 457 1.73 16.47 5.76
C ARG A 457 0.96 15.70 4.70
N LEU A 458 -0.23 15.21 5.06
CA LEU A 458 -1.16 14.67 4.07
C LEU A 458 -1.61 15.78 3.12
N ARG A 459 -1.66 15.46 1.82
CA ARG A 459 -2.08 16.43 0.78
C ARG A 459 -3.54 16.87 0.90
N GLY A 460 -4.34 16.14 1.68
CA GLY A 460 -5.71 16.51 2.08
C GLY A 460 -6.81 15.74 1.36
N TRP A 461 -7.90 16.44 1.03
CA TRP A 461 -9.13 15.87 0.48
C TRP A 461 -9.04 15.72 -1.03
N LYS A 462 -9.00 14.48 -1.52
CA LYS A 462 -9.02 14.18 -2.95
C LYS A 462 -10.29 14.74 -3.61
N ARG A 463 -10.14 15.59 -4.62
CA ARG A 463 -11.24 16.19 -5.38
C ARG A 463 -10.98 16.15 -6.87
N TYR A 464 -12.00 15.74 -7.63
CA TYR A 464 -11.99 15.89 -9.08
C TYR A 464 -12.42 17.33 -9.41
N ARG A 465 -11.57 18.04 -10.16
CA ARG A 465 -11.91 19.40 -10.59
C ARG A 465 -13.02 19.30 -11.64
N PRO A 466 -14.12 20.06 -11.50
CA PRO A 466 -15.05 20.24 -12.61
C PRO A 466 -14.28 20.71 -13.85
N GLN A 467 -14.63 20.16 -15.01
CA GLN A 467 -14.03 20.52 -16.29
C GLN A 467 -15.16 20.97 -17.22
N ASP A 468 -14.94 22.04 -17.96
CA ASP A 468 -15.92 22.55 -18.93
C ASP A 468 -16.01 21.66 -20.18
N ALA A 469 -15.00 20.81 -20.41
CA ALA A 469 -14.93 19.89 -21.53
C ALA A 469 -14.95 18.43 -21.08
N ASN A 470 -15.67 17.60 -21.85
CA ASN A 470 -15.60 16.15 -21.71
C ASN A 470 -14.25 15.63 -22.25
N LEU A 471 -13.28 15.45 -21.35
CA LEU A 471 -11.99 14.88 -21.69
C LEU A 471 -12.15 13.40 -22.00
N LYS A 472 -11.82 13.00 -23.23
CA LYS A 472 -11.80 11.58 -23.60
C LYS A 472 -10.73 10.88 -22.74
N PRO A 473 -11.08 9.81 -22.01
CA PRO A 473 -10.10 9.10 -21.22
C PRO A 473 -9.07 8.45 -22.15
N ASP A 474 -7.79 8.62 -21.82
CA ASP A 474 -6.70 8.01 -22.58
C ASP A 474 -6.72 6.48 -22.40
N LEU A 475 -6.65 5.78 -23.54
CA LEU A 475 -6.32 4.36 -23.57
C LEU A 475 -4.85 4.22 -23.96
N PRO A 476 -3.94 3.87 -23.04
CA PRO A 476 -2.53 3.71 -23.37
C PRO A 476 -2.34 2.70 -24.51
N GLN A 477 -1.48 3.00 -25.48
CA GLN A 477 -1.22 2.11 -26.63
C GLN A 477 -0.84 0.66 -26.23
N LYS A 478 -0.30 0.46 -25.02
CA LYS A 478 0.11 -0.85 -24.48
C LYS A 478 -0.79 -1.33 -23.32
N ALA A 479 -2.01 -0.81 -23.19
CA ALA A 479 -2.93 -1.27 -22.17
C ALA A 479 -3.27 -2.75 -22.38
N LYS A 480 -3.11 -3.56 -21.34
CA LYS A 480 -3.50 -4.99 -21.36
C LYS A 480 -4.99 -5.09 -21.06
N GLU A 481 -5.72 -5.99 -21.71
CA GLU A 481 -7.17 -6.17 -21.49
C GLU A 481 -7.59 -6.27 -20.01
N PRO A 482 -6.86 -6.97 -19.10
CA PRO A 482 -7.26 -7.06 -17.68
C PRO A 482 -7.32 -5.73 -16.91
N VAL A 483 -6.72 -4.65 -17.45
CA VAL A 483 -6.74 -3.32 -16.81
C VAL A 483 -7.68 -2.33 -17.50
N ILE A 484 -8.32 -2.74 -18.60
CA ILE A 484 -9.26 -1.90 -19.35
C ILE A 484 -10.63 -2.01 -18.68
N SER A 485 -11.14 -0.88 -18.20
CA SER A 485 -12.52 -0.74 -17.77
C SER A 485 -13.40 -0.41 -18.97
N ARG A 486 -14.56 -1.07 -19.03
CA ARG A 486 -15.60 -0.83 -20.04
C ARG A 486 -16.85 -0.38 -19.32
N PHE A 487 -17.41 0.75 -19.70
CA PHE A 487 -18.64 1.27 -19.10
C PHE A 487 -19.47 2.08 -20.08
N GLN A 488 -20.78 2.12 -19.88
CA GLN A 488 -21.70 2.90 -20.71
C GLN A 488 -22.32 4.06 -19.92
N PRO A 489 -21.89 5.31 -20.15
CA PRO A 489 -22.51 6.48 -19.53
C PRO A 489 -23.85 6.81 -20.18
N LEU A 490 -24.63 7.68 -19.51
CA LEU A 490 -25.70 8.43 -20.16
C LEU A 490 -25.12 9.67 -20.84
N ALA A 491 -25.72 10.07 -21.96
CA ALA A 491 -25.34 11.28 -22.68
C ALA A 491 -25.56 12.54 -21.84
N ALA A 492 -24.88 13.63 -22.22
CA ALA A 492 -25.17 14.95 -21.67
C ALA A 492 -26.63 15.36 -21.94
N GLY A 493 -27.17 16.22 -21.09
CA GLY A 493 -28.58 16.62 -21.07
C GLY A 493 -29.50 15.62 -20.39
N ALA A 494 -28.97 14.52 -19.82
CA ALA A 494 -29.79 13.61 -19.04
C ALA A 494 -30.32 14.31 -17.78
N LYS A 495 -31.63 14.22 -17.54
CA LYS A 495 -32.32 14.87 -16.42
C LYS A 495 -32.81 13.86 -15.39
N PHE A 496 -32.61 14.17 -14.12
CA PHE A 496 -33.03 13.35 -12.99
C PHE A 496 -33.81 14.18 -11.98
N ARG A 497 -34.80 13.55 -11.34
CA ARG A 497 -35.64 14.16 -10.31
C ARG A 497 -35.81 13.26 -9.11
#